data_AF-A0A9W6TNB2-F1
#
_entry.id   AF-A0A9W6TNB2-F1
#
_cell.length_a   1.000
_cell.length_b   1.000
_cell.length_c   1.000
_cell.angle_alpha   90.00
_cell.angle_beta   90.00
_cell.angle_gamma   90.00
#
_symmetry.space_group_name_H-M   'P 1'
#
loop_
_entity.id
_entity.type
_entity.pdbx_description
1 polymer ?
#
loop_
_entity_poly.entity_id
_entity_poly.type
_entity_poly.pdbx_seq_one_letter_code
_entity_poly.pdbx_strand_id
1 'polypeptide(L)'
;MGDASALTTPRSENAGRRSSSASLAKSKSLAEAKELSKQKYDSPFDASLVAARKRSQQERLWEIFTVYALQISSEDPTRIRIVNVVKLLQDCGIIDGNNTEEAKMIEKEVAIVCEAFLKAHPTDRDSSKKLDFTAFLALLLHFAKMVRAFGC
;
A
#
# COMPACT_ATOMS: atom_id res chain seq x y z
N MET A 1 -41.85 -7.72 52.41
CA MET A 1 -40.52 -7.68 53.06
C MET A 1 -39.51 -7.22 52.02
N GLY A 2 -38.80 -6.11 52.29
CA GLY A 2 -37.72 -5.49 51.49
C GLY A 2 -38.24 -4.51 50.42
N ASP A 3 -38.26 -3.17 50.57
CA ASP A 3 -37.17 -2.16 50.69
C ASP A 3 -36.08 -2.30 49.61
N ALA A 4 -35.54 -1.27 48.95
CA ALA A 4 -35.79 0.17 48.78
C ALA A 4 -34.73 0.69 47.77
N SER A 5 -34.91 1.93 47.31
CA SER A 5 -33.88 2.90 46.85
C SER A 5 -33.73 3.19 45.36
N ALA A 6 -34.11 4.43 45.05
CA ALA A 6 -33.83 5.23 43.87
C ALA A 6 -32.51 6.03 44.02
N LEU A 7 -31.88 6.46 42.92
CA LEU A 7 -31.06 7.68 42.82
C LEU A 7 -30.72 8.01 41.34
N THR A 8 -31.52 8.84 40.65
CA THR A 8 -31.27 10.25 40.25
C THR A 8 -29.99 10.55 39.46
N THR A 9 -30.18 10.87 38.18
CA THR A 9 -29.22 11.49 37.25
C THR A 9 -29.05 12.99 37.52
N PRO A 10 -27.83 13.57 37.42
CA PRO A 10 -27.66 15.01 37.48
C PRO A 10 -27.71 15.64 36.08
N ARG A 11 -28.62 16.60 35.99
CA ARG A 11 -28.83 17.62 34.95
C ARG A 11 -27.64 18.59 34.93
N SER A 12 -27.08 18.88 33.76
CA SER A 12 -26.06 19.93 33.60
C SER A 12 -26.69 21.17 32.96
N GLU A 13 -26.66 22.27 33.71
CA GLU A 13 -27.26 23.55 33.37
C GLU A 13 -26.38 24.36 32.41
N ASN A 14 -27.05 24.95 31.43
CA ASN A 14 -26.49 25.89 30.49
C ASN A 14 -26.57 27.29 31.11
N ALA A 15 -25.44 27.91 31.47
CA ALA A 15 -25.36 29.31 31.88
C ALA A 15 -24.10 29.95 31.29
N GLY A 16 -24.31 30.88 30.36
CA GLY A 16 -23.22 31.62 29.71
C GLY A 16 -22.60 32.70 30.60
N ARG A 17 -21.46 33.24 30.16
CA ARG A 17 -21.08 34.65 30.36
C ARG A 17 -19.90 35.03 29.46
N ARG A 18 -20.14 36.06 28.64
CA ARG A 18 -19.18 36.80 27.83
C ARG A 18 -18.18 37.50 28.74
N SER A 19 -16.90 37.55 28.37
CA SER A 19 -15.98 38.62 28.76
C SER A 19 -14.79 38.64 27.79
N SER A 20 -14.75 39.67 26.96
CA SER A 20 -13.58 40.07 26.20
C SER A 20 -12.77 41.04 27.05
N SER A 21 -11.46 40.85 27.15
CA SER A 21 -10.53 41.94 27.43
C SER A 21 -9.21 41.67 26.73
N ALA A 22 -8.89 42.58 25.80
CA ALA A 22 -7.61 42.64 25.12
C ALA A 22 -6.53 43.12 26.09
N SER A 23 -5.32 42.58 25.96
CA SER A 23 -4.10 43.36 26.20
C SER A 23 -2.99 42.90 25.26
N LEU A 24 -2.58 43.86 24.42
CA LEU A 24 -1.42 43.83 23.56
C LEU A 24 -0.18 44.06 24.45
N ALA A 25 0.81 43.16 24.41
CA ALA A 25 2.20 43.50 24.68
C ALA A 25 3.14 42.55 23.93
N LYS A 26 4.19 43.15 23.37
CA LYS A 26 4.96 42.71 22.21
C LYS A 26 6.28 42.06 22.66
N SER A 27 6.74 41.11 21.83
CA SER A 27 8.14 40.72 21.56
C SER A 27 8.97 40.02 22.65
N LYS A 28 9.27 38.72 22.45
CA LYS A 28 10.64 38.21 22.13
C LYS A 28 10.65 36.70 21.89
N SER A 29 11.47 36.29 20.91
CA SER A 29 11.96 34.91 20.62
C SER A 29 11.06 33.95 19.82
N LEU A 30 10.67 34.39 18.62
CA LEU A 30 10.31 33.48 17.51
C LEU A 30 11.58 32.91 16.86
N ALA A 31 12.44 32.23 17.61
CA ALA A 31 13.68 31.64 17.08
C ALA A 31 14.08 30.29 17.70
N GLU A 32 13.64 29.96 18.93
CA GLU A 32 14.03 28.70 19.59
C GLU A 32 12.92 27.62 19.58
N ALA A 33 11.73 27.92 19.04
CA ALA A 33 10.66 26.92 18.92
C ALA A 33 10.74 26.08 17.62
N LYS A 34 11.70 26.36 16.73
CA LYS A 34 11.84 25.68 15.44
C LYS A 34 12.90 24.58 15.39
N GLU A 35 13.68 24.39 16.45
CA GLU A 35 14.74 23.37 16.49
C GLU A 35 14.40 22.12 17.33
N LEU A 36 13.12 21.94 17.68
CA LEU A 36 12.58 20.67 18.22
C LEU A 36 11.50 20.06 17.32
N SER A 37 11.31 20.64 16.13
CA SER A 37 10.43 20.12 15.09
C SER A 37 11.08 18.89 14.45
N LYS A 38 10.56 17.72 14.80
CA LYS A 38 10.74 16.41 14.14
C LYS A 38 11.97 15.60 14.56
N GLN A 39 12.18 15.46 15.86
CA GLN A 39 12.47 14.10 16.34
C GLN A 39 11.15 13.33 16.22
N LYS A 40 10.84 12.80 15.03
CA LYS A 40 9.74 11.83 14.89
C LYS A 40 10.13 10.68 15.80
N TYR A 41 9.53 10.62 16.98
CA TYR A 41 9.56 9.42 17.79
C TYR A 41 8.83 8.36 16.96
N ASP A 42 9.58 7.58 16.18
CA ASP A 42 9.05 6.40 15.51
C ASP A 42 8.74 5.40 16.62
N SER A 43 7.50 5.41 17.08
CA SER A 43 7.02 4.49 18.09
C SER A 43 7.25 3.06 17.58
N PRO A 44 7.86 2.17 18.38
CA PRO A 44 8.03 0.77 17.98
C PRO A 44 6.68 0.09 17.70
N PHE A 45 5.60 0.58 18.31
CA PHE A 45 4.24 0.13 18.04
C PHE A 45 3.75 0.52 16.64
N ASP A 46 4.02 1.76 16.20
CA ASP A 46 3.65 2.21 14.86
C ASP A 46 4.44 1.46 13.79
N ALA A 47 5.73 1.23 14.02
CA ALA A 47 6.56 0.39 13.15
C ALA A 47 6.02 -1.04 13.05
N SER A 48 5.59 -1.62 14.18
CA SER A 48 5.00 -2.95 14.23
C SER A 48 3.66 -3.02 13.49
N LEU A 49 2.78 -2.02 13.66
CA LEU A 49 1.51 -1.93 12.92
C LEU A 49 1.73 -1.82 11.41
N VAL A 50 2.70 -1.00 10.97
CA VAL A 50 3.07 -0.91 9.55
C VAL A 50 3.61 -2.23 9.02
N ALA A 51 4.47 -2.92 9.79
CA ALA A 51 4.99 -4.22 9.42
C ALA A 51 3.89 -5.28 9.33
N ALA A 52 2.94 -5.29 10.28
CA ALA A 52 1.78 -6.17 10.25
C ALA A 52 0.90 -5.92 9.02
N ARG A 53 0.64 -4.65 8.68
CA ARG A 53 -0.11 -4.29 7.47
C ARG A 53 0.61 -4.76 6.20
N LYS A 54 1.92 -4.54 6.10
CA LYS A 54 2.73 -4.99 4.95
C LYS A 54 2.68 -6.52 4.80
N ARG A 55 2.77 -7.26 5.92
CA ARG A 55 2.65 -8.71 5.92
C ARG A 55 1.29 -9.17 5.40
N SER A 56 0.19 -8.60 5.91
CA SER A 56 -1.16 -8.92 5.44
C SER A 56 -1.35 -8.60 3.94
N GLN A 57 -0.78 -7.51 3.44
CA GLN A 57 -0.81 -7.20 2.01
C GLN A 57 -0.02 -8.21 1.18
N GLN A 58 1.14 -8.64 1.68
CA GLN A 58 1.97 -9.63 1.02
C GLN A 58 1.29 -11.02 0.99
N GLU A 59 0.62 -11.42 2.07
CA GLU A 59 -0.18 -12.65 2.13
C GLU A 59 -1.30 -12.63 1.09
N ARG A 60 -2.04 -11.51 0.99
CA ARG A 60 -3.09 -11.36 -0.03
C ARG A 60 -2.55 -11.40 -1.46
N LEU A 61 -1.38 -10.81 -1.71
CA LEU A 61 -0.72 -10.88 -3.02
C LEU A 61 -0.24 -12.30 -3.33
N TRP A 62 0.24 -13.03 -2.33
CA TRP A 62 0.64 -14.43 -2.46
C TRP A 62 -0.56 -15.32 -2.81
N GLU A 63 -1.70 -15.12 -2.17
CA GLU A 63 -2.94 -15.83 -2.49
C GLU A 63 -3.36 -15.60 -3.95
N ILE A 64 -3.40 -14.34 -4.40
CA ILE A 64 -3.72 -14.01 -5.79
C ILE A 64 -2.73 -14.70 -6.75
N PHE A 65 -1.43 -14.59 -6.45
CA PHE A 65 -0.37 -15.19 -7.27
C PHE A 65 -0.53 -16.71 -7.41
N THR A 66 -0.67 -17.41 -6.28
CA THR A 66 -0.70 -18.88 -6.25
C THR A 66 -1.99 -19.44 -6.82
N VAL A 67 -3.15 -18.83 -6.53
CA VAL A 67 -4.43 -19.21 -7.13
C VAL A 67 -4.37 -19.06 -8.65
N TYR A 68 -3.83 -17.95 -9.13
CA TYR A 68 -3.73 -17.68 -10.56
C TYR A 68 -2.71 -18.61 -11.25
N ALA A 69 -1.55 -18.83 -10.63
CA ALA A 69 -0.55 -19.76 -11.13
C ALA A 69 -1.14 -21.18 -11.24
N LEU A 70 -1.89 -21.64 -10.23
CA LEU A 70 -2.54 -22.94 -10.24
C LEU A 70 -3.62 -23.06 -11.34
N GLN A 71 -4.42 -22.01 -11.55
CA GLN A 71 -5.47 -22.00 -12.57
C GLN A 71 -4.93 -22.12 -14.00
N ILE A 72 -3.82 -21.44 -14.30
CA ILE A 72 -3.27 -21.38 -15.67
C ILE A 72 -2.15 -22.43 -15.89
N SER A 73 -1.48 -22.87 -14.83
CA SER A 73 -0.37 -23.80 -14.89
C SER A 73 -0.37 -24.69 -13.65
N SER A 74 -1.07 -25.83 -13.74
CA SER A 74 -1.22 -26.79 -12.63
C SER A 74 0.08 -27.50 -12.19
N GLU A 75 1.20 -27.24 -12.86
CA GLU A 75 2.48 -27.90 -12.63
C GLU A 75 3.21 -27.35 -11.39
N ASP A 76 3.21 -26.03 -11.19
CA ASP A 76 3.91 -25.37 -10.07
C ASP A 76 3.24 -24.04 -9.71
N PRO A 77 2.52 -23.95 -8.58
CA PRO A 77 1.84 -22.73 -8.15
C PRO A 77 2.80 -21.66 -7.60
N THR A 78 4.09 -21.97 -7.47
CA THR A 78 5.11 -21.03 -6.97
C THR A 78 5.79 -20.25 -8.08
N ARG A 79 5.53 -20.60 -9.36
CA ARG A 79 6.14 -19.96 -10.53
C ARG A 79 5.11 -19.66 -11.63
N ILE A 80 5.20 -18.47 -12.22
CA ILE A 80 4.27 -18.02 -13.28
C ILE A 80 5.02 -17.56 -14.54
N ARG A 81 4.54 -17.93 -15.73
CA ARG A 81 5.11 -17.46 -17.01
C ARG A 81 4.77 -15.98 -17.24
N ILE A 82 5.66 -15.22 -17.89
CA ILE A 82 5.45 -13.78 -18.20
C ILE A 82 4.09 -13.53 -18.89
N VAL A 83 3.76 -14.34 -19.89
CA VAL A 83 2.49 -14.20 -20.63
C VAL A 83 1.27 -14.28 -19.70
N ASN A 84 1.36 -15.08 -18.64
CA ASN A 84 0.31 -15.19 -17.63
C ASN A 84 0.36 -14.02 -16.65
N VAL A 85 1.52 -13.42 -16.39
CA VAL A 85 1.62 -12.19 -15.59
C VAL A 85 0.94 -11.03 -16.29
N VAL A 86 1.13 -10.87 -17.60
CA VAL A 86 0.44 -9.84 -18.38
C VAL A 86 -1.08 -10.02 -18.28
N LYS A 87 -1.56 -11.27 -18.43
CA LYS A 87 -2.97 -11.59 -18.25
C LYS A 87 -3.48 -11.31 -16.83
N LEU A 88 -2.69 -11.64 -15.80
CA LEU A 88 -3.01 -11.31 -14.40
C LEU A 88 -3.17 -9.81 -14.19
N LEU A 89 -2.30 -8.99 -14.79
CA LEU A 89 -2.40 -7.53 -14.73
C LEU A 89 -3.67 -7.01 -15.42
N GLN A 90 -4.08 -7.60 -16.55
CA GLN A 90 -5.35 -7.30 -17.21
C GLN A 90 -6.55 -7.69 -16.34
N ASP A 91 -6.54 -8.90 -15.77
CA ASP A 91 -7.63 -9.41 -14.92
C ASP A 91 -7.77 -8.60 -13.63
N CYS A 92 -6.67 -8.01 -13.14
CA CYS A 92 -6.66 -7.08 -12.02
C CYS A 92 -7.04 -5.63 -12.41
N GLY A 93 -7.27 -5.35 -13.69
CA GLY A 93 -7.60 -4.01 -14.20
C GLY A 93 -6.45 -3.00 -14.11
N ILE A 94 -5.19 -3.47 -14.05
CA ILE A 94 -4.00 -2.61 -14.03
C ILE A 94 -3.68 -2.12 -15.45
N ILE A 95 -3.91 -2.96 -16.45
CA ILE A 95 -3.79 -2.61 -17.87
C ILE A 95 -5.06 -3.01 -18.62
N ASP A 96 -5.35 -2.33 -19.72
CA ASP A 96 -6.53 -2.64 -20.53
C ASP A 96 -6.36 -4.00 -21.23
N GLY A 97 -7.39 -4.84 -21.13
CA GLY A 97 -7.51 -6.13 -21.81
C GLY A 97 -8.37 -6.07 -23.08
N ASN A 98 -8.83 -4.89 -23.49
CA ASN A 98 -9.62 -4.69 -24.70
C ASN A 98 -8.77 -4.90 -25.97
N ASN A 99 -9.44 -5.14 -27.11
CA ASN A 99 -8.76 -5.38 -28.39
C ASN A 99 -8.42 -4.09 -29.17
N THR A 100 -8.19 -2.97 -28.46
CA THR A 100 -7.81 -1.71 -29.09
C THR A 100 -6.32 -1.73 -29.44
N GLU A 101 -5.89 -0.94 -30.44
CA GLU A 101 -4.48 -0.85 -30.79
C GLU A 101 -3.63 -0.23 -29.66
N GLU A 102 -4.21 0.69 -28.90
CA GLU A 102 -3.59 1.26 -27.70
C GLU A 102 -3.37 0.20 -26.62
N ALA A 103 -4.39 -0.62 -26.30
CA ALA A 103 -4.25 -1.71 -25.34
C ALA A 103 -3.20 -2.74 -25.76
N LYS A 104 -3.14 -3.09 -27.05
CA LYS A 104 -2.10 -3.99 -27.60
C LYS A 104 -0.69 -3.39 -27.50
N MET A 105 -0.55 -2.07 -27.66
CA MET A 105 0.74 -1.40 -27.48
C MET A 105 1.18 -1.46 -26.02
N ILE A 106 0.28 -1.12 -25.09
CA ILE A 106 0.56 -1.21 -23.64
C ILE A 106 0.91 -2.64 -23.23
N GLU A 107 0.17 -3.64 -23.73
CA GLU A 107 0.45 -5.05 -23.48
C GLU A 107 1.87 -5.43 -23.91
N LYS A 108 2.29 -4.99 -25.10
CA LYS A 108 3.65 -5.22 -25.61
C LYS A 108 4.71 -4.52 -24.76
N GLU A 109 4.49 -3.27 -24.36
CA GLU A 109 5.42 -2.54 -23.51
C GLU A 109 5.59 -3.23 -22.15
N VAL A 110 4.48 -3.64 -21.52
CA VAL A 110 4.51 -4.38 -20.26
C VAL A 110 5.24 -5.71 -20.43
N ALA A 111 4.99 -6.45 -21.51
CA ALA A 111 5.70 -7.69 -21.80
C ALA A 111 7.22 -7.45 -21.95
N ILE A 112 7.63 -6.39 -22.66
CA ILE A 112 9.04 -6.00 -22.81
C ILE A 112 9.67 -5.67 -21.44
N VAL A 113 8.97 -4.89 -20.60
CA VAL A 113 9.45 -4.57 -19.25
C VAL A 113 9.59 -5.82 -18.40
N CYS A 114 8.62 -6.74 -18.44
CA CYS A 114 8.71 -8.02 -17.72
C CYS A 114 9.91 -8.86 -18.18
N GLU A 115 10.13 -8.95 -19.50
CA GLU A 115 11.28 -9.69 -20.06
C GLU A 115 12.62 -9.05 -19.68
N ALA A 116 12.72 -7.72 -19.77
CA ALA A 116 13.91 -6.98 -19.37
C ALA A 116 14.19 -7.14 -17.87
N PHE A 117 13.14 -7.09 -17.04
CA PHE A 117 13.25 -7.29 -15.61
C PHE A 117 13.83 -8.66 -15.25
N LEU A 118 13.34 -9.72 -15.90
CA LEU A 118 13.84 -11.09 -15.69
C LEU A 118 15.29 -11.28 -16.14
N LYS A 119 15.71 -10.61 -17.22
CA LYS A 119 17.13 -10.62 -17.64
C LYS A 119 18.03 -9.97 -16.57
N ALA A 120 17.55 -8.92 -15.91
CA ALA A 120 18.30 -8.24 -14.85
C ALA A 120 18.21 -8.95 -13.48
N HIS A 121 17.19 -9.78 -13.27
CA HIS A 121 16.92 -10.50 -12.03
C HIS A 121 16.74 -11.99 -12.34
N PRO A 122 17.81 -12.73 -12.67
CA PRO A 122 17.71 -14.14 -12.98
C PRO A 122 17.18 -14.90 -11.76
N THR A 123 15.95 -15.41 -11.89
CA THR A 123 15.40 -16.43 -11.01
C THR A 123 16.03 -17.77 -11.38
N ASP A 124 16.22 -18.64 -10.40
CA ASP A 124 17.13 -19.80 -10.42
C ASP A 124 17.12 -20.66 -11.73
N ARG A 125 18.32 -21.19 -12.05
CA ARG A 125 18.86 -22.04 -13.15
C ARG A 125 18.05 -22.48 -14.38
N ASP A 126 16.74 -22.43 -14.38
CA ASP A 126 15.92 -22.75 -15.54
C ASP A 126 15.78 -21.53 -16.44
N SER A 127 16.19 -21.67 -17.70
CA SER A 127 15.88 -20.75 -18.81
C SER A 127 14.37 -20.56 -19.08
N SER A 128 13.50 -21.09 -18.21
CA SER A 128 12.07 -20.88 -18.23
C SER A 128 11.79 -19.41 -17.90
N LYS A 129 11.11 -18.69 -18.80
CA LYS A 129 10.62 -17.31 -18.59
C LYS A 129 9.53 -17.27 -17.49
N LYS A 130 9.86 -17.71 -16.28
CA LYS A 130 8.97 -17.88 -15.13
C LYS A 130 9.45 -17.02 -13.96
N LEU A 131 8.52 -16.29 -13.37
CA LEU A 131 8.72 -15.49 -12.16
C LEU A 131 8.32 -16.31 -10.94
N ASP A 132 9.17 -16.34 -9.92
CA ASP A 132 8.73 -16.70 -8.58
C ASP A 132 8.01 -15.51 -7.93
N PHE A 133 7.44 -15.71 -6.74
CA PHE A 133 6.72 -14.63 -6.06
C PHE A 133 7.61 -13.47 -5.63
N THR A 134 8.88 -13.72 -5.30
CA THR A 134 9.82 -12.66 -4.91
C THR A 134 10.08 -11.72 -6.08
N ALA A 135 10.35 -12.30 -7.26
CA ALA A 135 10.55 -11.57 -8.50
C ALA A 135 9.26 -10.88 -8.95
N PHE A 136 8.09 -11.49 -8.76
CA PHE A 136 6.80 -10.86 -9.03
C PHE A 136 6.55 -9.62 -8.15
N LEU A 137 6.81 -9.70 -6.84
CA LEU A 137 6.71 -8.54 -5.95
C LEU A 137 7.67 -7.41 -6.35
N ALA A 138 8.91 -7.76 -6.70
CA ALA A 138 9.89 -6.80 -7.15
C ALA A 138 9.49 -6.14 -8.49
N LEU A 139 8.86 -6.89 -9.40
CA LEU A 139 8.29 -6.39 -10.63
C LEU A 139 7.11 -5.43 -10.38
N LEU A 140 6.18 -5.76 -9.47
CA LEU A 140 5.09 -4.85 -9.08
C LEU A 140 5.64 -3.54 -8.48
N LEU A 141 6.69 -3.63 -7.66
CA LEU A 141 7.35 -2.46 -7.11
C LEU A 141 8.06 -1.64 -8.21
N HIS A 142 8.62 -2.30 -9.22
CA HIS A 142 9.23 -1.64 -10.38
C HIS A 142 8.17 -0.84 -11.16
N PHE A 143 7.01 -1.43 -11.46
CA PHE A 143 5.90 -0.71 -12.09
C PHE A 143 5.42 0.46 -11.24
N ALA A 144 5.24 0.28 -9.94
CA ALA A 144 4.82 1.36 -9.04
C ALA A 144 5.83 2.53 -8.99
N LYS A 145 7.12 2.24 -9.13
CA LYS A 145 8.17 3.28 -9.23
C LYS A 145 8.13 3.99 -10.57
N MET A 146 7.94 3.26 -11.68
CA MET A 146 7.80 3.86 -13.01
C MET A 146 6.63 4.83 -13.05
N VAL A 147 5.46 4.43 -12.55
CA VAL A 147 4.27 5.31 -12.49
C VAL A 147 4.56 6.59 -11.69
N ARG A 148 5.32 6.51 -10.59
CA ARG A 148 5.71 7.70 -9.82
C ARG A 148 6.77 8.57 -10.50
N ALA A 149 7.64 7.99 -11.32
CA ALA A 149 8.69 8.72 -12.03
C ALA A 149 8.13 9.47 -13.25
N PHE A 150 7.08 8.93 -13.88
CA PHE A 150 6.40 9.53 -15.03
C PHE A 150 5.12 10.28 -14.65
N GLY A 151 4.72 10.24 -13.38
CA GLY A 151 3.56 10.95 -12.86
C GLY A 151 3.86 12.42 -12.57
N CYS A 152 3.26 13.31 -13.38
CA CYS A 152 2.89 14.68 -13.01
C CYS A 152 1.94 14.70 -11.81
#